data_AF-A0A2T5Y3A2-F1
#
_entry.id   AF-A0A2T5Y3A2-F1
#
_cell.length_a   1.000
_cell.length_b   1.000
_cell.length_c   1.000
_cell.angle_alpha   90.00
_cell.angle_beta   90.00
_cell.angle_gamma   90.00
#
_symmetry.space_group_name_H-M   'P 1'
#
loop_
_entity.id
_entity.type
_entity.pdbx_description
1 polymer ?
#
loop_
_entity_poly.entity_id
_entity_poly.type
_entity_poly.pdbx_seq_one_letter_code
_entity_poly.pdbx_strand_id
1 'polypeptide(L)'
;MKTILLTGLLCFTFGMVSQTLMTGNYTYFVPVLFSLGVSIGNYNKFRINRLKGLFLNAIFSLAIFFLAILFALGASYVIGFAAVLASGVVAALGLYLLDSLIFKVERKGLGLIIILASSTMVLLLLQGIRMLHKSESYLINEAELYVVIWMTLVGIGFGIALNLKEESHPTTKPIS
;
A
#
# COMPACT_ATOMS: atom_id res chain seq x y z
N MET A 1 -11.04 12.31 6.37
CA MET A 1 -10.87 12.78 4.98
C MET A 1 -9.48 13.39 4.72
N LYS A 2 -9.05 14.43 5.45
CA LYS A 2 -7.73 15.07 5.25
C LYS A 2 -6.54 14.10 5.31
N THR A 3 -6.50 13.22 6.31
CA THR A 3 -5.45 12.19 6.48
C THR A 3 -5.40 11.17 5.35
N ILE A 4 -6.57 10.79 4.82
CA ILE A 4 -6.69 9.83 3.72
C ILE A 4 -6.09 10.42 2.45
N LEU A 5 -6.48 11.66 2.12
CA LEU A 5 -5.95 12.40 0.98
C LEU A 5 -4.45 12.64 1.10
N LEU A 6 -3.97 13.01 2.29
CA LEU A 6 -2.54 13.18 2.55
C LEU A 6 -1.77 11.87 2.34
N THR A 7 -2.27 10.75 2.86
CA THR A 7 -1.63 9.44 2.71
C THR A 7 -1.55 9.04 1.23
N GLY A 8 -2.66 9.19 0.50
CA GLY A 8 -2.69 8.95 -0.95
C GLY A 8 -1.72 9.84 -1.73
N LEU A 9 -1.68 11.14 -1.42
CA LEU A 9 -0.79 12.10 -2.07
C LEU A 9 0.69 11.80 -1.80
N LEU A 10 1.04 11.44 -0.56
CA LEU A 10 2.40 11.04 -0.21
C LEU A 10 2.80 9.76 -0.95
N CYS A 11 1.93 8.75 -0.98
CA CYS A 11 2.21 7.51 -1.68
C CYS A 11 2.28 7.69 -3.20
N PHE A 12 1.48 8.59 -3.77
CA PHE A 12 1.60 8.99 -5.17
C PHE A 12 2.95 9.67 -5.45
N THR A 13 3.32 10.66 -4.64
CA THR A 13 4.59 11.40 -4.79
C THR A 13 5.79 10.46 -4.65
N PHE A 14 5.75 9.57 -3.66
CA PHE A 14 6.77 8.54 -3.49
C PHE A 14 6.75 7.47 -4.58
N GLY A 15 5.60 7.19 -5.19
CA GLY A 15 5.50 6.38 -6.41
C GLY A 15 6.25 7.04 -7.57
N MET A 16 6.06 8.33 -7.78
CA MET A 16 6.79 9.07 -8.82
C MET A 16 8.31 9.07 -8.56
N VAL A 17 8.74 9.26 -7.31
CA VAL A 17 10.16 9.13 -6.93
C VAL A 17 10.66 7.69 -7.13
N SER A 18 9.81 6.69 -6.93
CA SER A 18 10.19 5.28 -7.13
C SER A 18 10.54 4.99 -8.59
N GLN A 19 9.98 5.72 -9.56
CA GLN A 19 10.33 5.55 -10.98
C GLN A 19 11.80 5.86 -11.24
N THR A 20 12.35 6.93 -10.66
CA THR A 20 13.77 7.27 -10.81
C THR A 20 14.69 6.30 -10.07
N LEU A 21 14.21 5.67 -8.99
CA LEU A 21 14.97 4.65 -8.27
C LEU A 21 14.99 3.31 -9.01
N MET A 22 13.89 2.96 -9.69
CA MET A 22 13.80 1.74 -10.50
C MET A 22 14.77 1.76 -11.69
N THR A 23 15.01 2.93 -12.27
CA THR A 23 16.01 3.08 -13.35
C THR A 23 17.45 3.13 -12.82
N GLY A 24 17.66 3.45 -11.54
CA GLY A 24 18.98 3.64 -10.92
C GLY A 24 19.58 2.44 -10.16
N ASN A 25 19.02 1.22 -10.26
CA ASN A 25 19.36 0.04 -9.44
C ASN A 25 18.98 0.15 -7.94
N TYR A 26 18.11 1.10 -7.58
CA TYR A 26 17.72 1.40 -6.21
C TYR A 26 16.30 0.90 -5.87
N THR A 27 15.78 -0.07 -6.63
CA THR A 27 14.39 -0.59 -6.52
C THR A 27 14.03 -1.12 -5.13
N TYR A 28 15.01 -1.55 -4.34
CA TYR A 28 14.79 -2.02 -2.97
C TYR A 28 14.33 -0.91 -2.01
N PHE A 29 14.47 0.37 -2.37
CA PHE A 29 13.93 1.49 -1.59
C PHE A 29 12.44 1.76 -1.83
N VAL A 30 11.85 1.25 -2.91
CA VAL A 30 10.41 1.41 -3.22
C VAL A 30 9.49 1.00 -2.05
N PRO A 31 9.63 -0.19 -1.43
CA PRO A 31 8.81 -0.55 -0.27
C PRO A 31 9.03 0.38 0.93
N VAL A 32 10.25 0.89 1.11
CA VAL A 32 10.57 1.82 2.20
C VAL A 32 9.85 3.15 1.98
N LEU A 33 9.90 3.69 0.76
CA LEU A 33 9.19 4.90 0.40
C LEU A 33 7.67 4.75 0.58
N PHE A 34 7.10 3.62 0.16
CA PHE A 34 5.68 3.34 0.40
C PHE A 34 5.33 3.42 1.88
N SER A 35 6.07 2.70 2.72
CA SER A 35 5.79 2.63 4.16
C SER A 35 6.05 3.93 4.87
N LEU A 36 7.00 4.75 4.40
CA LEU A 36 7.16 6.13 4.85
C LEU A 36 5.94 6.98 4.47
N GLY A 37 5.40 6.83 3.26
CA GLY A 37 4.19 7.53 2.83
C GLY A 37 2.99 7.22 3.72
N VAL A 38 2.76 5.94 4.00
CA VAL A 38 1.71 5.49 4.92
C VAL A 38 1.95 6.01 6.34
N SER A 39 3.19 5.90 6.83
CA SER A 39 3.55 6.28 8.20
C SER A 39 3.49 7.78 8.46
N ILE A 40 3.98 8.60 7.55
CA ILE A 40 3.93 10.06 7.64
C ILE A 40 2.49 10.53 7.51
N GLY A 41 1.74 9.97 6.54
CA GLY A 41 0.32 10.25 6.37
C GLY A 41 -0.51 9.95 7.63
N ASN A 42 -0.08 8.98 8.43
CA ASN A 42 -0.78 8.52 9.64
C ASN A 42 0.04 8.69 10.92
N TYR A 43 0.90 9.72 10.99
CA TYR A 43 1.85 9.94 12.09
C TYR A 43 1.21 10.01 13.49
N ASN A 44 -0.06 10.41 13.58
CA ASN A 44 -0.79 10.51 14.85
C ASN A 44 -1.38 9.17 15.33
N LYS A 45 -1.33 8.12 14.50
CA LYS A 45 -1.95 6.82 14.78
C LYS A 45 -0.98 5.77 15.32
N PHE A 46 0.31 6.09 15.47
CA PHE A 46 1.28 5.17 16.05
C PHE A 46 0.86 4.72 17.46
N ARG A 47 0.90 3.40 17.69
CA ARG A 47 0.69 2.80 19.02
C ARG A 47 1.95 2.85 19.87
N ILE A 48 3.10 2.79 19.22
CA ILE A 48 4.44 2.81 19.83
C ILE A 48 5.12 4.17 19.64
N ASN A 49 6.33 4.33 20.18
CA ASN A 49 7.13 5.53 19.91
C ASN A 49 7.29 5.74 18.40
N ARG A 50 6.96 6.94 17.92
CA ARG A 50 6.84 7.25 16.48
C ARG A 50 8.12 6.99 15.71
N LEU A 51 9.27 7.36 16.27
CA LEU A 51 10.57 7.20 15.60
C LEU A 51 10.98 5.73 15.54
N LYS A 52 10.73 4.98 16.62
CA LYS A 52 10.89 3.52 16.63
C LYS A 52 9.95 2.83 15.64
N GLY A 53 8.69 3.27 15.59
CA GLY A 53 7.70 2.71 14.68
C GLY A 53 8.03 2.99 13.21
N LEU A 54 8.49 4.20 12.88
CA LEU A 54 8.98 4.53 11.53
C LEU A 54 10.14 3.62 11.12
N PHE A 55 11.12 3.44 12.01
CA PHE A 55 12.28 2.59 11.74
C PHE A 55 11.91 1.12 11.57
N LEU A 56 11.06 0.58 12.46
CA LEU A 56 10.55 -0.78 12.34
C LEU A 56 9.75 -0.96 11.06
N ASN A 57 8.89 0.01 10.72
CA ASN A 57 8.11 -0.06 9.49
C ASN A 57 9.03 -0.13 8.26
N ALA A 58 10.02 0.76 8.18
CA ALA A 58 11.00 0.78 7.08
C ALA A 58 11.75 -0.56 6.93
N ILE A 59 12.27 -1.13 8.02
CA ILE A 59 13.02 -2.40 7.99
C ILE A 59 12.12 -3.57 7.59
N PHE A 60 10.96 -3.74 8.23
CA PHE A 60 10.11 -4.88 7.94
C PHE A 60 9.45 -4.77 6.57
N SER A 61 9.21 -3.56 6.06
CA SER A 61 8.73 -3.37 4.68
C SER A 61 9.73 -3.87 3.65
N LEU A 62 11.03 -3.71 3.92
CA LEU A 62 12.08 -4.28 3.08
C LEU A 62 12.03 -5.81 3.08
N ALA A 63 11.83 -6.43 4.25
CA ALA A 63 11.70 -7.89 4.35
C ALA A 63 10.47 -8.41 3.59
N ILE A 64 9.33 -7.72 3.70
CA ILE A 64 8.08 -8.06 3.00
C ILE A 64 8.25 -7.92 1.48
N PHE A 65 9.01 -6.93 1.03
CA PHE A 65 9.34 -6.77 -0.38
C PHE A 65 10.15 -7.93 -0.93
N PHE A 66 11.19 -8.38 -0.21
CA PHE A 66 11.95 -9.56 -0.64
C PHE A 66 11.09 -10.82 -0.67
N LEU A 67 10.19 -11.00 0.31
CA LEU A 67 9.21 -12.09 0.29
C LEU A 67 8.29 -12.02 -0.93
N ALA A 68 7.78 -10.82 -1.26
CA ALA A 68 6.93 -10.62 -2.43
C ALA A 68 7.67 -10.90 -3.74
N ILE A 69 8.95 -10.54 -3.86
CA ILE A 69 9.79 -10.88 -5.02
C ILE A 69 9.99 -12.39 -5.12
N LEU A 70 10.39 -13.06 -4.04
CA LEU A 70 10.58 -14.50 -4.04
C LEU A 70 9.29 -15.23 -4.42
N PHE A 71 8.16 -14.75 -3.91
CA PHE A 71 6.84 -15.24 -4.30
C PHE A 71 6.55 -14.98 -5.78
N ALA A 72 6.82 -13.78 -6.30
CA ALA A 72 6.62 -13.45 -7.72
C ALA A 72 7.46 -14.36 -8.61
N LEU A 73 8.74 -14.56 -8.29
CA LEU A 73 9.65 -15.43 -9.02
C LEU A 73 9.13 -16.87 -9.00
N GLY A 74 8.83 -17.43 -7.83
CA GLY A 74 8.31 -18.80 -7.70
C GLY A 74 6.97 -19.00 -8.42
N ALA A 75 6.03 -18.06 -8.25
CA ALA A 75 4.70 -18.16 -8.85
C ALA A 75 4.73 -17.90 -10.37
N SER A 76 5.67 -17.11 -10.88
CA SER A 76 5.78 -16.80 -12.31
C SER A 76 5.97 -18.06 -13.17
N TYR A 77 6.62 -19.10 -12.63
CA TYR A 77 6.77 -20.40 -13.28
C TYR A 77 5.45 -21.15 -13.48
N VAL A 78 4.42 -20.83 -12.68
CA VAL A 78 3.12 -21.53 -12.70
C VAL A 78 2.03 -20.70 -13.37
N ILE A 79 1.93 -19.42 -13.01
CA ILE A 79 0.82 -18.55 -13.39
C ILE A 79 1.25 -17.33 -14.25
N GLY A 80 2.52 -17.27 -14.66
CA GLY A 80 3.04 -16.24 -15.56
C GLY A 80 2.85 -14.82 -15.01
N PHE A 81 2.36 -13.91 -15.85
CA PHE A 81 2.17 -12.50 -15.50
C PHE A 81 1.22 -12.26 -14.31
N ALA A 82 0.27 -13.18 -14.06
CA ALA A 82 -0.61 -13.09 -12.89
C ALA A 82 0.16 -13.17 -11.56
N ALA A 83 1.40 -13.68 -11.56
CA ALA A 83 2.29 -13.68 -10.40
C ALA A 83 2.61 -12.26 -9.91
N VAL A 84 2.69 -11.27 -10.80
CA VAL A 84 2.93 -9.86 -10.42
C VAL A 84 1.79 -9.35 -9.55
N LEU A 85 0.54 -9.68 -9.90
CA LEU A 85 -0.64 -9.29 -9.12
C LEU A 85 -0.69 -9.98 -7.78
N ALA A 86 -0.48 -11.29 -7.79
CA ALA A 86 -0.49 -12.07 -6.58
C ALA A 86 0.61 -11.58 -5.63
N SER A 87 1.79 -11.20 -6.14
CA SER A 87 2.85 -10.59 -5.35
C SER A 87 2.48 -9.21 -4.79
N GLY A 88 1.78 -8.37 -5.56
CA GLY A 88 1.26 -7.09 -5.07
C GLY A 88 0.25 -7.27 -3.94
N VAL A 89 -0.63 -8.27 -4.03
CA VAL A 89 -1.57 -8.61 -2.96
C VAL A 89 -0.84 -9.15 -1.73
N VAL A 90 0.15 -10.03 -1.90
CA VAL A 90 0.98 -10.55 -0.81
C VAL A 90 1.74 -9.42 -0.12
N ALA A 91 2.31 -8.48 -0.87
CA ALA A 91 2.97 -7.30 -0.32
C ALA A 91 2.00 -6.43 0.47
N ALA A 92 0.81 -6.12 -0.09
CA ALA A 92 -0.22 -5.34 0.58
C ALA A 92 -0.68 -5.99 1.89
N LEU A 93 -0.90 -7.32 1.87
CA LEU A 93 -1.26 -8.10 3.05
C LEU A 93 -0.15 -8.05 4.11
N GLY A 94 1.09 -8.33 3.73
CA GLY A 94 2.23 -8.29 4.64
C GLY A 94 2.38 -6.93 5.31
N LEU A 95 2.36 -5.86 4.51
CA LEU A 95 2.44 -4.47 4.99
C LEU A 95 1.28 -4.14 5.93
N TYR A 96 0.06 -4.60 5.62
CA TYR A 96 -1.09 -4.35 6.48
C TYR A 96 -0.97 -5.05 7.83
N LEU A 97 -0.51 -6.30 7.83
CA LEU A 97 -0.25 -7.03 9.06
C LEU A 97 0.81 -6.34 9.91
N LEU A 98 1.91 -5.91 9.29
CA LEU A 98 2.97 -5.13 9.94
C LEU A 98 2.42 -3.82 10.54
N ASP A 99 1.70 -3.04 9.74
CA ASP A 99 1.12 -1.76 10.15
C ASP A 99 0.09 -1.94 11.26
N SER A 100 -0.64 -3.07 11.30
CA SER A 100 -1.57 -3.36 12.39
C SER A 100 -0.90 -3.58 13.76
N LEU A 101 0.42 -3.83 13.77
CA LEU A 101 1.24 -3.92 14.98
C LEU A 101 1.79 -2.54 15.39
N ILE A 102 2.07 -1.69 14.41
CA ILE A 102 2.71 -0.38 14.58
C ILE A 102 1.68 0.73 14.88
N PHE A 103 0.53 0.68 14.22
CA PHE A 103 -0.55 1.64 14.29
C PHE A 103 -1.73 1.14 15.12
N LYS A 104 -2.50 2.08 15.67
CA LYS A 104 -3.81 1.79 16.28
C LYS A 104 -4.83 1.60 15.15
N VAL A 105 -5.24 0.35 14.95
CA VAL A 105 -6.27 -0.05 13.99
C VAL A 105 -7.47 -0.60 14.75
N GLU A 106 -8.62 0.04 14.60
CA GLU A 106 -9.86 -0.35 15.30
C GLU A 106 -10.56 -1.49 14.55
N ARG A 107 -10.84 -1.32 13.25
CA ARG A 107 -11.52 -2.34 12.42
C ARG A 107 -10.55 -3.13 11.54
N LYS A 108 -9.80 -4.07 12.13
CA LYS A 108 -8.77 -4.85 11.41
C LYS A 108 -9.32 -5.66 10.22
N GLY A 109 -10.48 -6.31 10.37
CA GLY A 109 -11.08 -7.10 9.29
C GLY A 109 -11.50 -6.24 8.09
N LEU A 110 -12.23 -5.15 8.35
CA LEU A 110 -12.68 -4.24 7.30
C LEU A 110 -11.51 -3.52 6.62
N GLY A 111 -10.49 -3.13 7.40
CA GLY A 111 -9.27 -2.54 6.87
C GLY A 111 -8.53 -3.49 5.92
N LEU A 112 -8.42 -4.77 6.28
CA LEU A 112 -7.82 -5.78 5.40
C LEU A 112 -8.59 -5.91 4.08
N ILE A 113 -9.93 -5.99 4.14
CA ILE A 113 -10.77 -6.08 2.93
C ILE A 113 -10.53 -4.89 2.00
N ILE A 114 -10.46 -3.67 2.55
CA ILE A 114 -10.21 -2.46 1.78
C ILE A 114 -8.83 -2.53 1.11
N ILE A 115 -7.78 -2.92 1.84
CA ILE A 115 -6.43 -3.04 1.28
C ILE A 115 -6.38 -4.06 0.15
N LEU A 116 -6.99 -5.22 0.33
CA LEU A 116 -7.05 -6.26 -0.69
C LEU A 116 -7.81 -5.76 -1.93
N ALA A 117 -8.97 -5.12 -1.74
CA ALA A 117 -9.74 -4.54 -2.83
C ALA A 117 -8.95 -3.44 -3.57
N SER A 118 -8.28 -2.54 -2.84
CA SER A 118 -7.42 -1.50 -3.43
C SER A 118 -6.27 -2.10 -4.23
N SER A 119 -5.62 -3.16 -3.73
CA SER A 119 -4.52 -3.82 -4.42
C SER A 119 -4.96 -4.57 -5.68
N THR A 120 -6.17 -5.16 -5.71
CA THR A 120 -6.67 -5.88 -6.89
C THR A 120 -7.20 -4.93 -7.97
N MET A 121 -7.71 -3.76 -7.59
CA MET A 121 -8.21 -2.74 -8.53
C MET A 121 -7.13 -2.07 -9.39
N VAL A 122 -5.85 -2.25 -9.05
CA VAL A 122 -4.70 -1.66 -9.77
C VAL A 122 -4.73 -1.99 -11.27
N LEU A 123 -5.11 -3.21 -11.65
CA LEU A 123 -5.17 -3.58 -13.07
C LEU A 123 -6.30 -2.92 -13.82
N LEU A 124 -7.47 -2.80 -13.20
CA LEU A 124 -8.61 -2.15 -13.84
C LEU A 124 -8.25 -0.69 -14.13
N LEU A 125 -7.56 -0.04 -13.20
CA LEU A 125 -7.07 1.32 -13.39
C LEU A 125 -6.00 1.39 -14.49
N LEU A 126 -5.03 0.47 -14.47
CA LEU A 126 -3.98 0.40 -15.48
C LEU A 126 -4.56 0.18 -16.89
N GLN A 127 -5.52 -0.73 -17.04
CA GLN A 127 -6.23 -0.97 -18.29
C GLN A 127 -7.06 0.24 -18.73
N GLY A 128 -7.76 0.89 -17.80
CA GLY A 128 -8.51 2.11 -18.08
C GLY A 128 -7.62 3.23 -18.63
N ILE A 129 -6.45 3.44 -18.02
CA ILE A 129 -5.45 4.42 -18.49
C ILE A 129 -4.93 4.06 -19.88
N ARG A 130 -4.66 2.77 -20.15
CA ARG A 130 -4.26 2.28 -21.50
C ARG A 130 -5.32 2.56 -22.56
N MET A 131 -6.59 2.36 -22.24
CA MET A 131 -7.69 2.61 -23.18
C MET A 131 -7.82 4.09 -23.53
N LEU A 132 -7.53 4.98 -22.58
CA LEU A 132 -7.58 6.43 -22.76
C LEU A 132 -6.36 6.98 -23.52
N HIS A 133 -5.17 6.41 -23.32
CA HIS A 133 -3.91 6.84 -23.95
C HIS A 133 -3.52 6.00 -25.17
N LYS A 134 -4.51 5.59 -25.98
CA LYS A 134 -4.40 4.66 -27.11
C LYS A 134 -3.33 4.98 -28.19
N SER A 135 -2.56 6.06 -28.07
CA SER A 135 -1.77 6.62 -29.18
C SER A 135 -0.33 7.08 -28.89
N GLU A 136 0.20 7.07 -27.66
CA GLU A 136 1.57 7.57 -27.47
C GLU A 136 2.52 6.52 -26.89
N SER A 137 3.39 6.04 -27.78
CA SER A 137 4.69 5.52 -27.40
C SER A 137 5.44 6.59 -26.61
N TYR A 138 6.09 6.19 -25.52
CA TYR A 138 6.98 6.99 -24.67
C TYR A 138 6.29 7.86 -23.61
N LEU A 139 6.45 7.43 -22.35
CA LEU A 139 7.06 8.26 -21.28
C LEU A 139 7.22 7.49 -19.96
N ILE A 140 6.45 6.43 -19.71
CA ILE A 140 6.52 5.64 -18.46
C ILE A 140 6.50 4.15 -18.78
N ASN A 141 7.45 3.38 -18.23
CA ASN A 141 7.46 1.91 -18.34
C ASN A 141 6.20 1.32 -17.69
N GLU A 142 5.59 0.28 -18.27
CA GLU A 142 4.37 -0.33 -17.70
C GLU A 142 4.56 -0.78 -16.25
N ALA A 143 5.77 -1.24 -15.90
CA ALA A 143 6.12 -1.61 -14.53
C ALA A 143 6.17 -0.40 -13.58
N GLU A 144 6.71 0.72 -14.04
CA GLU A 144 6.77 1.98 -13.27
C GLU A 144 5.37 2.55 -13.05
N LEU A 145 4.53 2.55 -14.10
CA LEU A 145 3.14 3.00 -13.99
C LEU A 145 2.35 2.11 -13.03
N TYR A 146 2.55 0.79 -13.10
CA TYR A 146 1.94 -0.15 -12.15
C TYR A 146 2.33 0.20 -10.71
N VAL A 147 3.61 0.46 -10.43
CA VAL A 147 4.08 0.82 -9.08
C VAL A 147 3.43 2.11 -8.59
N VAL A 148 3.34 3.15 -9.42
CA VAL A 148 2.68 4.41 -9.02
C VAL A 148 1.20 4.19 -8.67
N ILE A 149 0.47 3.48 -9.53
CA ILE A 149 -0.95 3.18 -9.31
C ILE A 149 -1.12 2.34 -8.05
N TRP A 150 -0.31 1.29 -7.88
CA TRP A 150 -0.36 0.41 -6.73
C TRP A 150 -0.09 1.18 -5.43
N MET A 151 1.01 1.95 -5.36
CA MET A 151 1.34 2.75 -4.18
C MET A 151 0.23 3.75 -3.85
N THR A 152 -0.36 4.39 -4.86
CA THR A 152 -1.43 5.37 -4.65
C THR A 152 -2.71 4.72 -4.13
N LEU A 153 -3.22 3.70 -4.82
CA LEU A 153 -4.47 3.04 -4.44
C LEU A 153 -4.35 2.33 -3.09
N VAL A 154 -3.27 1.57 -2.89
CA VAL A 154 -3.03 0.88 -1.62
C VAL A 154 -2.77 1.88 -0.50
N GLY A 155 -2.04 2.97 -0.75
CA GLY A 155 -1.85 4.07 0.20
C GLY A 155 -3.16 4.75 0.62
N ILE A 156 -4.08 5.00 -0.31
CA ILE A 156 -5.45 5.47 0.00
C ILE A 156 -6.17 4.43 0.85
N GLY A 157 -6.10 3.15 0.48
CA GLY A 157 -6.67 2.05 1.25
C GLY A 157 -6.17 2.04 2.70
N PHE A 158 -4.86 2.25 2.92
CA PHE A 158 -4.28 2.37 4.27
C PHE A 158 -4.81 3.59 5.00
N GLY A 159 -4.85 4.73 4.32
CA GLY A 159 -5.44 5.96 4.86
C GLY A 159 -6.88 5.71 5.35
N ILE A 160 -7.70 4.99 4.59
CA ILE A 160 -9.06 4.62 5.00
C ILE A 160 -8.99 3.66 6.19
N ALA A 161 -8.28 2.53 6.04
CA ALA A 161 -8.23 1.44 7.02
C ALA A 161 -7.79 1.89 8.43
N LEU A 162 -6.79 2.76 8.52
CA LEU A 162 -6.26 3.30 9.78
C LEU A 162 -7.18 4.35 10.44
N ASN A 163 -8.11 4.90 9.68
CA ASN A 163 -9.02 5.96 10.13
C ASN A 163 -10.48 5.52 10.23
N LEU A 164 -10.79 4.24 9.95
CA LEU A 164 -12.08 3.64 10.29
C LEU A 164 -12.24 3.65 11.81
N LYS A 165 -13.38 4.17 12.26
CA LYS A 165 -13.77 4.12 13.66
C LYS A 165 -14.63 2.89 13.92
N GLU A 166 -14.50 2.32 15.10
CA GLU A 166 -15.49 1.37 15.61
C GLU A 166 -16.81 2.14 15.86
N GLU A 167 -17.91 1.74 15.23
CA GLU A 167 -19.22 2.25 15.62
C GLU A 167 -19.46 1.82 17.07
N SER A 168 -19.58 2.80 17.96
CA SER A 168 -20.06 2.57 19.31
C SER A 168 -21.46 1.99 19.19
N HIS A 169 -21.61 0.70 19.48
CA HIS A 169 -22.93 0.17 19.79
C HIS A 169 -23.52 1.06 20.89
N PRO A 170 -24.75 1.60 20.72
CA PRO A 170 -25.38 2.34 21.79
C PRO A 170 -25.52 1.36 22.96
N THR A 171 -24.73 1.57 24.00
CA THR A 171 -24.94 0.93 25.29
C THR A 171 -26.36 1.28 25.70
N THR A 172 -27.25 0.29 25.62
CA THR A 172 -28.54 0.32 26.30
C THR A 172 -28.27 0.68 27.75
N LYS A 173 -28.59 1.92 28.13
CA LYS A 173 -28.59 2.31 29.53
C LYS A 173 -29.51 1.34 30.27
N PRO A 174 -29.10 0.75 31.41
CA PRO A 174 -30.06 0.05 32.25
C PRO A 174 -31.10 1.09 32.68
N ILE A 175 -32.37 0.78 32.40
CA ILE A 175 -33.51 1.51 32.92
C ILE A 175 -33.51 1.26 34.43
N SER A 176 -33.16 2.30 35.20
CA SER A 176 -33.37 2.36 36.65
C SER A 176 -34.79 2.80 36.96
#